data_AF-A0A292E402-F1
#
_entry.id   AF-A0A292E402-F1
#
_cell.length_a   1.000
_cell.length_b   1.000
_cell.length_c   1.000
_cell.angle_alpha   90.00
_cell.angle_beta   90.00
_cell.angle_gamma   90.00
#
_symmetry.space_group_name_H-M   'P 1'
#
loop_
_entity.id
_entity.type
_entity.pdbx_description
1 polymer ?
#
loop_
_entity_poly.entity_id
_entity_poly.type
_entity_poly.pdbx_seq_one_letter_code
_entity_poly.pdbx_strand_id
1 'polypeptide(L)'
;MPVIAFGGPAFGLGGFVFGAGLRIIITNTAIDDDAVAGATIGAFSIIGNDGSSWTYSLTDDAGGQFAISDSNLVVGVTALDHDTAPSPSITVLATDGIRTVSGTFAVNVRRPLPSLPLAAGAKVVGLGHSFIQRGGWGILSGGKARDLSTGNARGVLPWIRVRDNRFNLDMWHDLANNLGTDNYVNGAFQGVGGDHIVAESGAPGVIERLPYVIARGPGIIYLDIGTNDISSAPGASVALVSERLDRLLTLCRNEGVWTVIQTVTDRGSWPDGSEKTAIVYGVNEWIKSQAGRDGVRVCDLTASGFNYPMFDTTLLGGDVLHPNPKGGERMATVLLPILQDMVSPGDHMDLSDATVLGASNLWTDAVFAASATSSGTGTSGDRVSTMGLGRQSGDSNVALSIEAAEGYNKQVMVFTPSGTMSGNRYEEWRYRKTGSAITLASLGIVPGTDWLEAGVYVELSPWDGWLTVQWQFEFYDASQQQYIARGGLGNPDRATQDLPFATEGFAGWLTIPSFQIPADVGATNWTAATRPLIIEINRRVTGTGTLKVSKPFLRKRADPRPVWNLVA
;
A
#
# COMPACT_ATOMS: atom_id res chain seq x y z
N MET A 1 -29.06 10.49 -6.49
CA MET A 1 -27.64 10.78 -6.82
C MET A 1 -27.42 10.29 -8.24
N PRO A 2 -26.92 11.11 -9.16
CA PRO A 2 -26.87 10.72 -10.57
C PRO A 2 -25.87 9.57 -10.72
N VAL A 3 -26.34 8.49 -11.34
CA VAL A 3 -25.54 7.33 -11.71
C VAL A 3 -24.64 7.76 -12.86
N ILE A 4 -23.36 7.96 -12.59
CA ILE A 4 -22.34 8.17 -13.61
C ILE A 4 -22.09 6.81 -14.27
N ALA A 5 -22.53 6.67 -15.51
CA ALA A 5 -22.26 5.49 -16.31
C ALA A 5 -20.82 5.54 -16.82
N PHE A 6 -19.93 4.75 -16.22
CA PHE A 6 -18.56 4.56 -16.70
C PHE A 6 -18.57 3.64 -17.93
N GLY A 7 -18.89 4.20 -19.09
CA GLY A 7 -18.53 3.61 -20.39
C GLY A 7 -17.04 3.79 -20.59
N GLY A 8 -16.23 2.83 -20.15
CA GLY A 8 -14.81 2.82 -20.48
C GLY A 8 -14.65 2.76 -22.00
N PRO A 9 -13.76 3.56 -22.63
CA PRO A 9 -13.42 3.32 -24.02
C PRO A 9 -12.65 2.00 -24.04
N ALA A 10 -13.19 1.02 -24.75
CA ALA A 10 -12.34 -0.01 -25.32
C ALA A 10 -11.27 0.72 -26.13
N PHE A 11 -9.99 0.40 -25.93
CA PHE A 11 -8.99 0.75 -26.94
C PHE A 11 -9.41 0.01 -28.20
N GLY A 12 -10.02 0.77 -29.11
CA GLY A 12 -10.25 0.31 -30.46
C GLY A 12 -8.89 0.09 -31.09
N LEU A 13 -8.39 -1.14 -31.03
CA LEU A 13 -7.75 -1.74 -32.20
C LEU A 13 -8.72 -1.48 -33.35
N GLY A 14 -8.34 -0.54 -34.22
CA GLY A 14 -9.15 -0.10 -35.33
C GLY A 14 -9.76 -1.30 -36.03
N GLY A 15 -11.09 -1.38 -36.04
CA GLY A 15 -11.82 -2.53 -36.56
C GLY A 15 -11.30 -2.95 -37.93
N PHE A 16 -10.78 -4.17 -38.01
CA PHE A 16 -10.53 -4.86 -39.26
C PHE A 16 -11.83 -5.50 -39.72
N VAL A 17 -12.57 -4.79 -40.57
CA VAL A 17 -13.60 -5.36 -41.43
C VAL A 17 -13.04 -5.32 -42.84
N PHE A 18 -12.85 -6.49 -43.46
CA PHE A 18 -12.52 -6.57 -44.88
C PHE A 18 -13.75 -6.15 -45.71
N GLY A 19 -13.80 -4.86 -46.03
CA GLY A 19 -14.62 -4.26 -47.08
C GLY A 19 -13.79 -3.18 -47.76
N ALA A 20 -13.62 -3.28 -49.08
CA ALA A 20 -12.79 -2.37 -49.87
C ALA A 20 -13.46 -0.98 -50.03
N GLY A 21 -13.41 -0.17 -48.97
CA GLY A 21 -13.88 1.22 -48.97
C GLY A 21 -12.85 2.15 -48.31
N LEU A 22 -12.80 3.39 -48.79
CA LEU A 22 -11.96 4.44 -48.20
C LEU A 22 -12.43 4.75 -46.76
N ARG A 23 -11.50 4.83 -45.81
CA ARG A 23 -11.81 5.10 -44.41
C ARG A 23 -10.76 6.02 -43.78
N ILE A 24 -11.21 7.02 -43.01
CA ILE A 24 -10.33 7.87 -42.20
C ILE A 24 -9.83 7.07 -40.99
N ILE A 25 -8.52 7.13 -40.75
CA ILE A 25 -7.86 6.69 -39.52
C ILE A 25 -7.04 7.83 -38.93
N ILE A 26 -6.79 7.77 -37.63
CA ILE A 26 -5.98 8.74 -36.89
C ILE A 26 -4.96 7.97 -36.03
N THR A 27 -3.74 8.50 -35.91
CA THR A 27 -2.66 7.82 -35.18
C THR A 27 -2.83 7.76 -33.66
N ASN A 28 -3.50 8.76 -33.07
CA ASN A 28 -3.77 8.84 -31.64
C ASN A 28 -5.03 9.70 -31.39
N THR A 29 -5.73 9.41 -30.31
CA THR A 29 -6.96 10.10 -29.88
C THR A 29 -6.94 10.42 -28.39
N ALA A 30 -5.77 10.44 -27.74
CA ALA A 30 -5.66 10.81 -26.33
C ALA A 30 -4.80 12.06 -26.16
N ILE A 31 -5.24 12.96 -25.27
CA ILE A 31 -4.52 14.18 -24.91
C ILE A 31 -4.83 14.56 -23.46
N ASP A 32 -3.90 15.23 -22.78
CA ASP A 32 -4.12 15.72 -21.42
C ASP A 32 -4.90 17.05 -21.47
N ASP A 33 -5.75 17.32 -20.48
CA ASP A 33 -6.67 18.45 -20.47
C ASP A 33 -5.99 19.81 -20.25
N ASP A 34 -4.74 19.81 -19.80
CA ASP A 34 -3.87 20.97 -19.71
C ASP A 34 -3.10 21.28 -21.00
N ALA A 35 -3.32 20.50 -22.07
CA ALA A 35 -2.67 20.74 -23.35
C ALA A 35 -3.08 22.09 -23.94
N VAL A 36 -2.07 22.88 -24.33
CA VAL A 36 -2.28 24.20 -24.92
C VAL A 36 -2.87 24.12 -26.33
N ALA A 37 -3.61 25.16 -26.73
CA ALA A 37 -4.12 25.30 -28.09
C ALA A 37 -3.00 25.11 -29.14
N GLY A 38 -3.30 24.34 -30.18
CA GLY A 38 -2.34 23.96 -31.23
C GLY A 38 -1.48 22.73 -30.91
N ALA A 39 -1.56 22.15 -29.71
CA ALA A 39 -0.88 20.89 -29.40
C ALA A 39 -1.41 19.74 -30.30
N THR A 40 -0.51 18.98 -30.92
CA THR A 40 -0.86 17.87 -31.81
C THR A 40 -1.35 16.66 -31.04
N ILE A 41 -2.53 16.15 -31.42
CA ILE A 41 -3.14 14.94 -30.85
C ILE A 41 -2.79 13.72 -31.69
N GLY A 42 -3.01 13.81 -33.01
CA GLY A 42 -2.80 12.70 -33.94
C GLY A 42 -2.90 13.14 -35.39
N ALA A 43 -2.36 12.32 -36.30
CA ALA A 43 -2.36 12.58 -37.73
C ALA A 43 -3.42 11.73 -38.43
N PHE A 44 -4.20 12.35 -39.31
CA PHE A 44 -5.17 11.67 -40.16
C PHE A 44 -4.52 11.03 -41.38
N SER A 45 -5.03 9.87 -41.77
CA SER A 45 -4.74 9.24 -43.06
C SER A 45 -5.93 8.43 -43.56
N ILE A 46 -5.89 7.98 -44.82
CA ILE A 46 -6.97 7.22 -45.45
C ILE A 46 -6.51 5.80 -45.75
N ILE A 47 -7.19 4.80 -45.17
CA ILE A 47 -7.06 3.40 -45.60
C ILE A 47 -7.72 3.24 -46.97
N GLY A 48 -7.07 2.49 -47.86
CA GLY A 48 -7.53 2.30 -49.23
C GLY A 48 -7.20 3.46 -50.16
N ASN A 49 -6.40 4.42 -49.70
CA ASN A 49 -5.92 5.51 -50.55
C ASN A 49 -5.08 4.97 -51.71
N ASP A 50 -5.34 5.45 -52.92
CA ASP A 50 -4.66 5.09 -54.16
C ASP A 50 -3.46 5.99 -54.48
N GLY A 51 -2.97 6.73 -53.48
CA GLY A 51 -1.91 7.73 -53.61
C GLY A 51 -2.42 9.16 -53.84
N SER A 52 -3.75 9.36 -53.86
CA SER A 52 -4.34 10.70 -53.92
C SER A 52 -4.01 11.54 -52.68
N SER A 53 -3.96 12.86 -52.86
CA SER A 53 -3.81 13.82 -51.76
C SER A 53 -5.18 14.11 -51.14
N TRP A 54 -5.27 14.02 -49.81
CA TRP A 54 -6.50 14.24 -49.07
C TRP A 54 -6.38 15.47 -48.19
N THR A 55 -7.45 16.26 -48.15
CA THR A 55 -7.62 17.40 -47.25
C THR A 55 -8.68 17.05 -46.20
N TYR A 56 -8.50 17.55 -44.98
CA TYR A 56 -9.35 17.22 -43.83
C TYR A 56 -10.00 18.49 -43.26
N SER A 57 -11.25 18.35 -42.80
CA SER A 57 -12.01 19.40 -42.14
C SER A 57 -12.86 18.81 -41.02
N LEU A 58 -13.15 19.59 -39.98
CA LEU A 58 -14.10 19.21 -38.93
C LEU A 58 -15.48 19.74 -39.29
N THR A 59 -16.47 18.85 -39.33
CA THR A 59 -17.89 19.21 -39.40
C THR A 59 -18.53 19.29 -38.01
N ASP A 60 -17.88 18.68 -37.01
CA ASP A 60 -18.13 18.86 -35.59
C ASP A 60 -16.77 18.87 -34.87
N ASP A 61 -16.46 20.00 -34.22
CA ASP A 61 -15.20 20.27 -33.52
C ASP A 61 -15.35 20.19 -31.99
N ALA A 62 -16.46 19.63 -31.52
CA ALA A 62 -16.85 19.56 -30.12
C ALA A 62 -16.95 20.94 -29.43
N GLY A 63 -17.43 21.95 -30.15
CA GLY A 63 -17.59 23.31 -29.59
C GLY A 63 -16.27 24.09 -29.52
N GLY A 64 -15.40 23.88 -30.52
CA GLY A 64 -14.09 24.53 -30.63
C GLY A 64 -12.98 23.92 -29.76
N GLN A 65 -13.22 22.76 -29.16
CA GLN A 65 -12.21 22.02 -28.38
C GLN A 65 -11.11 21.44 -29.25
N PHE A 66 -11.39 21.20 -30.53
CA PHE A 66 -10.43 20.64 -31.48
C PHE A 66 -10.36 21.48 -32.76
N ALA A 67 -9.23 21.38 -33.46
CA ALA A 67 -9.03 21.99 -34.76
C ALA A 67 -8.19 21.07 -35.66
N ILE A 68 -8.05 21.44 -36.93
CA ILE A 68 -7.15 20.77 -37.87
C ILE A 68 -6.05 21.73 -38.28
N SER A 69 -4.80 21.26 -38.19
CA SER A 69 -3.62 21.90 -38.77
C SER A 69 -3.00 20.93 -39.77
N ASP A 70 -3.07 21.26 -41.06
CA ASP A 70 -2.72 20.36 -42.17
C ASP A 70 -3.51 19.04 -42.10
N SER A 71 -2.83 17.92 -41.85
CA SER A 71 -3.43 16.60 -41.67
C SER A 71 -3.52 16.19 -40.20
N ASN A 72 -3.21 17.09 -39.26
CA ASN A 72 -3.18 16.79 -37.83
C ASN A 72 -4.44 17.30 -37.13
N LEU A 73 -5.00 16.47 -36.27
CA LEU A 73 -5.88 16.91 -35.21
C LEU A 73 -5.04 17.61 -34.14
N VAL A 74 -5.44 18.83 -33.77
CA VAL A 74 -4.79 19.64 -32.74
C VAL A 74 -5.82 20.14 -31.72
N VAL A 75 -5.36 20.55 -30.54
CA VAL A 75 -6.20 21.20 -29.54
C VAL A 75 -6.69 22.56 -30.08
N GLY A 76 -7.98 22.83 -29.92
CA GLY A 76 -8.64 24.05 -30.36
C GLY A 76 -8.47 25.23 -29.39
N VAL A 77 -9.31 26.25 -29.55
CA VAL A 77 -9.27 27.47 -28.71
C VAL A 77 -10.09 27.33 -27.43
N THR A 78 -11.07 26.43 -27.41
CA THR A 78 -11.82 26.08 -26.20
C THR A 78 -10.98 25.10 -25.38
N ALA A 79 -10.75 25.42 -24.11
CA ALA A 79 -10.00 24.56 -23.22
C ALA A 79 -10.66 23.18 -23.06
N LEU A 80 -9.81 22.16 -22.95
CA LEU A 80 -10.25 20.80 -22.60
C LEU A 80 -10.51 20.74 -21.10
N ASP A 81 -11.39 19.82 -20.71
CA ASP A 81 -11.73 19.61 -19.30
C ASP A 81 -12.19 18.15 -19.12
N HIS A 82 -11.37 17.37 -18.43
CA HIS A 82 -11.66 15.97 -18.15
C HIS A 82 -12.93 15.79 -17.30
N ASP A 83 -13.24 16.73 -16.40
CA ASP A 83 -14.38 16.61 -15.48
C ASP A 83 -15.73 16.84 -16.17
N THR A 84 -15.76 17.71 -17.19
CA THR A 84 -16.99 18.04 -17.92
C THR A 84 -17.14 17.30 -19.23
N ALA A 85 -16.05 17.01 -19.93
CA ALA A 85 -16.06 16.32 -21.23
C ALA A 85 -14.84 15.38 -21.39
N PRO A 86 -14.79 14.24 -20.69
CA PRO A 86 -13.65 13.30 -20.74
C PRO A 86 -13.53 12.55 -22.08
N SER A 87 -14.61 12.51 -22.87
CA SER A 87 -14.61 11.87 -24.18
C SER A 87 -15.46 12.61 -25.21
N PRO A 88 -15.05 13.81 -25.64
CA PRO A 88 -15.78 14.54 -26.67
C PRO A 88 -15.70 13.80 -28.00
N SER A 89 -16.74 13.95 -28.83
CA SER A 89 -16.78 13.38 -30.16
C SER A 89 -16.55 14.46 -31.21
N ILE A 90 -15.74 14.14 -32.23
CA ILE A 90 -15.51 14.99 -33.40
C ILE A 90 -15.97 14.27 -34.66
N THR A 91 -16.41 15.03 -35.66
CA THR A 91 -16.71 14.48 -37.00
C THR A 91 -15.80 15.13 -38.03
N VAL A 92 -15.06 14.28 -38.75
CA VAL A 92 -14.04 14.65 -39.73
C VAL A 92 -14.57 14.32 -41.13
N LEU A 93 -14.49 15.28 -42.03
CA LEU A 93 -14.71 15.10 -43.46
C LEU A 93 -13.36 15.18 -44.19
N ALA A 94 -13.04 14.13 -44.95
CA ALA A 94 -11.89 14.08 -45.82
C ALA A 94 -12.31 14.13 -47.30
N THR A 95 -11.58 14.88 -48.13
CA THR A 95 -11.80 14.91 -49.58
C THR A 95 -10.50 15.00 -50.38
N ASP A 96 -10.47 14.32 -51.53
CA ASP A 96 -9.43 14.46 -52.56
C ASP A 96 -9.89 15.34 -53.75
N GLY A 97 -11.03 16.02 -53.62
CA GLY A 97 -11.67 16.84 -54.65
C GLY A 97 -12.68 16.10 -55.54
N ILE A 98 -12.72 14.76 -55.50
CA ILE A 98 -13.69 13.94 -56.25
C ILE A 98 -14.52 13.08 -55.29
N ARG A 99 -13.82 12.44 -54.34
CA ARG A 99 -14.37 11.53 -53.34
C ARG A 99 -14.44 12.25 -52.00
N THR A 100 -15.40 11.84 -51.19
CA THR A 100 -15.56 12.31 -49.81
C THR A 100 -15.74 11.13 -48.88
N VAL A 101 -15.16 11.22 -47.69
CA VAL A 101 -15.30 10.23 -46.63
C VAL A 101 -15.53 10.98 -45.33
N SER A 102 -16.49 10.53 -44.53
CA SER A 102 -16.75 11.09 -43.20
C SER A 102 -16.45 10.05 -42.14
N GLY A 103 -15.92 10.47 -41.00
CA GLY A 103 -15.64 9.61 -39.86
C GLY A 103 -15.83 10.35 -38.55
N THR A 104 -16.41 9.68 -37.57
CA THR A 104 -16.58 10.21 -36.21
C THR A 104 -15.59 9.53 -35.29
N PHE A 105 -14.92 10.32 -34.45
CA PHE A 105 -13.90 9.87 -33.51
C PHE A 105 -14.24 10.37 -32.12
N ALA A 106 -13.96 9.57 -31.10
CA ALA A 106 -13.96 10.03 -29.72
C ALA A 106 -12.51 10.39 -29.34
N VAL A 107 -12.32 11.52 -28.68
CA VAL A 107 -11.01 11.94 -28.16
C VAL A 107 -11.02 11.69 -26.65
N ASN A 108 -10.10 10.90 -26.14
CA ASN A 108 -9.91 10.68 -24.71
C ASN A 108 -9.16 11.87 -24.10
N VAL A 109 -9.87 12.72 -23.36
CA VAL A 109 -9.30 13.82 -22.60
C VAL A 109 -8.96 13.29 -21.22
N ARG A 110 -7.67 13.35 -20.83
CA ARG A 110 -7.16 12.79 -19.56
C ARG A 110 -6.71 13.90 -18.63
N ARG A 111 -6.64 13.62 -17.33
CA ARG A 111 -5.87 14.49 -16.42
C ARG A 111 -4.38 14.34 -16.68
N PRO A 112 -3.58 15.41 -16.54
CA PRO A 112 -2.13 15.31 -16.61
C PRO A 112 -1.56 14.46 -15.49
N LEU A 113 -0.49 13.71 -15.79
CA LEU A 113 0.29 13.06 -14.75
C LEU A 113 1.11 14.11 -13.99
N PRO A 114 1.19 14.03 -12.65
CA PRO A 114 2.15 14.85 -11.92
C PRO A 114 3.58 14.47 -12.36
N SER A 115 4.44 15.46 -12.52
CA SER A 115 5.84 15.23 -12.90
C SER A 115 6.57 14.46 -11.79
N LEU A 116 7.38 13.48 -12.19
CA LEU A 116 8.27 12.77 -11.27
C LEU A 116 9.62 13.51 -11.14
N PRO A 117 10.29 13.44 -9.98
CA PRO A 117 9.83 12.78 -8.76
C PRO A 117 8.75 13.60 -8.03
N LEU A 118 7.78 12.91 -7.42
CA LEU A 118 6.81 13.52 -6.51
C LEU A 118 7.51 14.05 -5.25
N ALA A 119 6.86 14.97 -4.53
CA ALA A 119 7.34 15.42 -3.23
C ALA A 119 7.25 14.32 -2.16
N ALA A 120 8.12 14.37 -1.15
CA ALA A 120 7.99 13.56 0.05
C ALA A 120 6.60 13.77 0.70
N GLY A 121 6.02 12.71 1.24
CA GLY A 121 4.63 12.67 1.67
C GLY A 121 3.65 12.33 0.55
N ALA A 122 4.13 11.96 -0.64
CA ALA A 122 3.26 11.42 -1.70
C ALA A 122 2.46 10.22 -1.18
N LYS A 123 1.15 10.22 -1.44
CA LYS A 123 0.26 9.11 -1.06
C LYS A 123 0.50 7.93 -1.98
N VAL A 124 0.84 6.79 -1.39
CA VAL A 124 0.94 5.51 -2.08
C VAL A 124 -0.21 4.63 -1.60
N VAL A 125 -1.09 4.23 -2.51
CA VAL A 125 -2.21 3.35 -2.20
C VAL A 125 -1.93 1.96 -2.77
N GLY A 126 -1.91 0.95 -1.91
CA GLY A 126 -2.03 -0.44 -2.33
C GLY A 126 -3.46 -0.72 -2.73
N LEU A 127 -3.67 -1.12 -3.97
CA LEU A 127 -4.98 -1.51 -4.50
C LEU A 127 -4.88 -2.95 -5.01
N GLY A 128 -5.80 -3.81 -4.59
CA GLY A 128 -5.70 -5.20 -4.99
C GLY A 128 -6.53 -6.17 -4.18
N HIS A 129 -6.01 -7.40 -4.10
CA HIS A 129 -6.66 -8.51 -3.40
C HIS A 129 -6.16 -8.70 -1.94
N SER A 130 -6.23 -9.94 -1.46
CA SER A 130 -5.84 -10.38 -0.12
C SER A 130 -4.40 -10.04 0.27
N PHE A 131 -3.46 -9.85 -0.66
CA PHE A 131 -2.07 -9.55 -0.32
C PHE A 131 -1.94 -8.13 0.25
N ILE A 132 -2.65 -7.18 -0.36
CA ILE A 132 -2.80 -5.82 0.15
C ILE A 132 -3.64 -5.83 1.44
N GLN A 133 -4.79 -6.53 1.44
CA GLN A 133 -5.70 -6.59 2.60
C GLN A 133 -4.98 -7.12 3.85
N ARG A 134 -4.07 -8.09 3.69
CA ARG A 134 -3.36 -8.70 4.81
C ARG A 134 -2.25 -7.83 5.36
N GLY A 135 -1.87 -6.71 4.73
CA GLY A 135 -0.88 -5.79 5.27
C GLY A 135 -1.34 -5.01 6.51
N GLY A 136 -2.66 -4.84 6.68
CA GLY A 136 -3.21 -4.11 7.83
C GLY A 136 -4.72 -4.28 7.95
N TRP A 137 -5.25 -4.00 9.15
CA TRP A 137 -6.67 -4.15 9.41
C TRP A 137 -7.21 -3.17 10.44
N GLY A 138 -8.53 -3.02 10.42
CA GLY A 138 -9.34 -2.26 11.36
C GLY A 138 -10.55 -3.10 11.74
N ILE A 139 -10.41 -3.94 12.77
CA ILE A 139 -11.45 -4.90 13.17
C ILE A 139 -12.47 -4.22 14.08
N LEU A 140 -13.74 -4.58 13.87
CA LEU A 140 -14.84 -4.24 14.75
C LEU A 140 -15.21 -5.42 15.67
N SER A 141 -15.70 -5.11 16.87
CA SER A 141 -16.43 -6.07 17.71
C SER A 141 -17.67 -5.39 18.26
N GLY A 142 -18.84 -6.00 18.06
CA GLY A 142 -20.12 -5.40 18.45
C GLY A 142 -20.39 -4.05 17.78
N GLY A 143 -19.93 -3.87 16.53
CA GLY A 143 -20.08 -2.62 15.76
C GLY A 143 -19.12 -1.49 16.16
N LYS A 144 -18.16 -1.76 17.03
CA LYS A 144 -17.22 -0.75 17.57
C LYS A 144 -15.80 -1.07 17.14
N ALA A 145 -14.99 -0.04 16.85
CA ALA A 145 -13.57 -0.22 16.57
C ALA A 145 -12.85 -0.81 17.77
N ARG A 146 -12.07 -1.88 17.56
CA ARG A 146 -11.34 -2.59 18.62
C ARG A 146 -9.88 -2.87 18.30
N ASP A 147 -9.50 -2.97 17.04
CA ASP A 147 -8.13 -3.31 16.69
C ASP A 147 -7.72 -2.70 15.35
N LEU A 148 -6.78 -1.76 15.40
CA LEU A 148 -6.12 -1.15 14.25
C LEU A 148 -4.69 -1.67 14.18
N SER A 149 -4.34 -2.36 13.11
CA SER A 149 -2.98 -2.83 12.87
C SER A 149 -2.49 -2.38 11.52
N THR A 150 -1.39 -1.62 11.51
CA THR A 150 -0.74 -1.14 10.28
C THR A 150 0.53 -1.95 9.96
N GLY A 151 0.91 -2.91 10.80
CA GLY A 151 2.23 -3.52 10.83
C GLY A 151 2.25 -5.03 10.55
N ASN A 152 1.36 -5.58 9.73
CA ASN A 152 1.41 -7.02 9.45
C ASN A 152 2.49 -7.31 8.40
N ALA A 153 3.55 -8.01 8.83
CA ALA A 153 4.72 -8.32 8.01
C ALA A 153 4.42 -9.24 6.80
N ARG A 154 3.22 -9.83 6.68
CA ARG A 154 2.81 -10.51 5.44
C ARG A 154 2.64 -9.57 4.24
N GLY A 155 2.22 -8.32 4.49
CA GLY A 155 1.96 -7.36 3.42
C GLY A 155 3.20 -6.54 3.05
N VAL A 156 3.23 -6.02 1.83
CA VAL A 156 4.36 -5.26 1.28
C VAL A 156 4.45 -3.84 1.88
N LEU A 157 3.33 -3.12 1.99
CA LEU A 157 3.33 -1.73 2.47
C LEU A 157 3.82 -1.53 3.91
N PRO A 158 3.57 -2.45 4.87
CA PRO A 158 4.21 -2.42 6.18
C PRO A 158 5.74 -2.41 6.11
N TRP A 159 6.34 -3.19 5.21
CA TRP A 159 7.79 -3.20 4.97
C TRP A 159 8.28 -1.89 4.37
N ILE A 160 7.55 -1.34 3.39
CA ILE A 160 7.85 -0.02 2.83
C ILE A 160 7.87 1.03 3.94
N ARG A 161 6.85 1.05 4.82
CA ARG A 161 6.75 2.02 5.92
C ARG A 161 7.94 1.96 6.87
N VAL A 162 8.38 0.78 7.27
CA VAL A 162 9.48 0.66 8.25
C VAL A 162 10.86 0.88 7.63
N ARG A 163 10.98 0.84 6.29
CA ARG A 163 12.25 1.04 5.58
C ARG A 163 12.48 2.45 5.09
N ASP A 164 11.40 3.17 4.74
CA ASP A 164 11.51 4.51 4.21
C ASP A 164 10.29 5.36 4.57
N ASN A 165 10.55 6.45 5.26
CA ASN A 165 9.54 7.35 5.81
C ASN A 165 9.05 8.41 4.80
N ARG A 166 9.50 8.38 3.54
CA ARG A 166 9.09 9.40 2.55
C ARG A 166 7.65 9.27 2.05
N PHE A 167 7.00 8.13 2.28
CA PHE A 167 5.68 7.83 1.71
C PHE A 167 4.57 8.11 2.72
N ASN A 168 3.49 8.76 2.26
CA ASN A 168 2.26 8.81 3.05
C ASN A 168 1.52 7.47 2.91
N LEU A 169 1.67 6.65 3.94
CA LEU A 169 1.02 5.36 4.12
C LEU A 169 0.04 5.40 5.30
N ASP A 170 -0.59 6.53 5.58
CA ASP A 170 -1.60 6.66 6.62
C ASP A 170 -2.70 5.60 6.44
N MET A 171 -3.14 5.04 7.56
CA MET A 171 -4.24 4.08 7.61
C MET A 171 -4.93 4.21 8.97
N TRP A 172 -6.25 4.28 8.98
CA TRP A 172 -7.06 4.43 10.19
C TRP A 172 -8.37 3.65 10.07
N HIS A 173 -9.06 3.45 11.20
CA HIS A 173 -10.40 2.84 11.23
C HIS A 173 -11.42 3.73 10.53
N ASP A 174 -12.22 3.14 9.66
CA ASP A 174 -13.35 3.82 9.02
C ASP A 174 -14.55 2.88 8.90
N LEU A 175 -15.59 3.14 9.69
CA LEU A 175 -16.79 2.31 9.73
C LEU A 175 -17.58 2.35 8.42
N ALA A 176 -17.36 3.37 7.58
CA ALA A 176 -18.02 3.50 6.28
C ALA A 176 -17.30 2.74 5.16
N ASN A 177 -16.06 2.30 5.38
CA ASN A 177 -15.25 1.63 4.35
C ASN A 177 -14.95 0.17 4.73
N ASN A 178 -15.86 -0.74 4.37
CA ASN A 178 -15.68 -2.17 4.59
C ASN A 178 -14.93 -2.81 3.42
N LEU A 179 -13.74 -3.33 3.67
CA LEU A 179 -12.90 -4.04 2.69
C LEU A 179 -13.03 -5.57 2.79
N GLY A 180 -14.11 -6.06 3.39
CA GLY A 180 -14.43 -7.47 3.58
C GLY A 180 -13.82 -8.07 4.86
N THR A 181 -14.37 -9.21 5.29
CA THR A 181 -13.87 -9.98 6.46
C THR A 181 -13.83 -9.16 7.76
N ASP A 182 -14.81 -8.27 7.95
CA ASP A 182 -14.87 -7.29 9.04
C ASP A 182 -13.64 -6.36 9.15
N ASN A 183 -12.99 -6.07 8.02
CA ASN A 183 -11.90 -5.10 7.93
C ASN A 183 -12.42 -3.72 7.51
N TYR A 184 -12.42 -2.77 8.44
CA TYR A 184 -12.95 -1.42 8.29
C TYR A 184 -11.83 -0.39 8.41
N VAL A 185 -11.15 -0.11 7.29
CA VAL A 185 -10.03 0.83 7.23
C VAL A 185 -10.14 1.75 6.03
N ASN A 186 -9.49 2.90 6.14
CA ASN A 186 -9.28 3.81 5.02
C ASN A 186 -7.80 4.24 4.94
N GLY A 187 -7.45 5.02 3.92
CA GLY A 187 -6.08 5.40 3.62
C GLY A 187 -5.41 4.43 2.65
N ALA A 188 -4.13 4.14 2.87
CA ALA A 188 -3.25 3.49 1.89
C ALA A 188 -3.55 2.01 1.58
N PHE A 189 -4.39 1.33 2.35
CA PHE A 189 -4.54 -0.14 2.30
C PHE A 189 -5.92 -0.50 1.75
N GLN A 190 -6.06 -0.60 0.42
CA GLN A 190 -7.34 -0.79 -0.28
C GLN A 190 -7.48 -2.18 -0.92
N GLY A 191 -7.10 -3.22 -0.15
CA GLY A 191 -7.17 -4.62 -0.58
C GLY A 191 -8.45 -5.33 -0.14
N VAL A 192 -9.03 -6.18 -1.00
CA VAL A 192 -10.18 -7.04 -0.64
C VAL A 192 -9.83 -8.51 -0.85
N GLY A 193 -10.08 -9.35 0.16
CA GLY A 193 -9.80 -10.77 0.09
C GLY A 193 -10.57 -11.46 -1.05
N GLY A 194 -9.86 -12.18 -1.93
CA GLY A 194 -10.47 -12.90 -3.06
C GLY A 194 -10.86 -12.03 -4.25
N ASP A 195 -10.50 -10.74 -4.26
CA ASP A 195 -10.93 -9.82 -5.32
C ASP A 195 -10.36 -10.14 -6.70
N HIS A 196 -11.09 -9.70 -7.72
CA HIS A 196 -10.78 -9.84 -9.15
C HIS A 196 -10.54 -8.45 -9.77
N ILE A 197 -10.03 -8.41 -11.00
CA ILE A 197 -9.85 -7.13 -11.70
C ILE A 197 -11.19 -6.44 -11.96
N VAL A 198 -12.24 -7.22 -12.24
CA VAL A 198 -13.63 -6.77 -12.44
C VAL A 198 -14.57 -7.48 -11.46
N ALA A 199 -15.76 -6.94 -11.24
CA ALA A 199 -16.77 -7.57 -10.41
C ALA A 199 -17.23 -8.90 -11.05
N GLU A 200 -16.91 -10.02 -10.40
CA GLU A 200 -17.18 -11.35 -10.93
C GLU A 200 -17.19 -12.39 -9.79
N SER A 201 -18.06 -13.40 -9.88
CA SER A 201 -18.09 -14.52 -8.92
C SER A 201 -18.18 -14.11 -7.44
N GLY A 202 -18.85 -12.99 -7.15
CA GLY A 202 -19.00 -12.44 -5.80
C GLY A 202 -17.84 -11.56 -5.33
N ALA A 203 -16.76 -11.43 -6.11
CA ALA A 203 -15.75 -10.41 -5.90
C ALA A 203 -16.29 -9.02 -6.28
N PRO A 204 -15.98 -7.96 -5.49
CA PRO A 204 -16.46 -6.62 -5.78
C PRO A 204 -15.81 -5.99 -7.02
N GLY A 205 -14.62 -6.43 -7.41
CA GLY A 205 -13.87 -5.94 -8.56
C GLY A 205 -13.03 -4.70 -8.27
N VAL A 206 -11.75 -4.72 -8.66
CA VAL A 206 -10.85 -3.57 -8.50
C VAL A 206 -11.30 -2.38 -9.35
N ILE A 207 -11.77 -2.62 -10.59
CA ILE A 207 -12.26 -1.55 -11.48
C ILE A 207 -13.46 -0.83 -10.85
N GLU A 208 -14.38 -1.55 -10.23
CA GLU A 208 -15.58 -1.00 -9.61
C GLU A 208 -15.25 -0.21 -8.33
N ARG A 209 -14.17 -0.58 -7.63
CA ARG A 209 -13.69 0.14 -6.44
C ARG A 209 -12.76 1.32 -6.78
N LEU A 210 -12.21 1.37 -8.00
CA LEU A 210 -11.23 2.37 -8.40
C LEU A 210 -11.72 3.82 -8.21
N PRO A 211 -12.97 4.22 -8.57
CA PRO A 211 -13.42 5.60 -8.39
C PRO A 211 -13.32 6.08 -6.94
N TYR A 212 -13.61 5.21 -5.97
CA TYR A 212 -13.46 5.53 -4.56
C TYR A 212 -11.99 5.78 -4.18
N VAL A 213 -11.07 4.99 -4.73
CA VAL A 213 -9.63 5.13 -4.49
C VAL A 213 -9.09 6.40 -5.13
N ILE A 214 -9.46 6.69 -6.38
CA ILE A 214 -9.07 7.92 -7.10
C ILE A 214 -9.56 9.16 -6.34
N ALA A 215 -10.77 9.11 -5.78
CA ALA A 215 -11.31 10.21 -4.98
C ALA A 215 -10.47 10.52 -3.72
N ARG A 216 -9.59 9.60 -3.27
CA ARG A 216 -8.63 9.86 -2.17
C ARG A 216 -7.40 10.66 -2.60
N GLY A 217 -7.26 10.93 -3.91
CA GLY A 217 -6.14 11.66 -4.51
C GLY A 217 -4.78 11.00 -4.28
N PRO A 218 -4.60 9.70 -4.62
CA PRO A 218 -3.30 9.05 -4.54
C PRO A 218 -2.33 9.68 -5.56
N GLY A 219 -1.05 9.81 -5.17
CA GLY A 219 0.00 10.15 -6.14
C GLY A 219 0.46 8.91 -6.90
N ILE A 220 0.44 7.75 -6.23
CA ILE A 220 0.83 6.46 -6.78
C ILE A 220 -0.18 5.40 -6.34
N ILE A 221 -0.62 4.56 -7.27
CA ILE A 221 -1.30 3.29 -6.99
C ILE A 221 -0.31 2.15 -7.18
N TYR A 222 -0.02 1.40 -6.11
CA TYR A 222 0.66 0.11 -6.19
C TYR A 222 -0.40 -0.98 -6.39
N LEU A 223 -0.39 -1.60 -7.56
CA LEU A 223 -1.40 -2.54 -8.01
C LEU A 223 -0.90 -3.99 -7.91
N ASP A 224 -1.62 -4.80 -7.12
CA ASP A 224 -1.40 -6.24 -6.96
C ASP A 224 -2.73 -6.98 -7.16
N ILE A 225 -2.94 -7.54 -8.37
CA ILE A 225 -4.21 -8.16 -8.78
C ILE A 225 -4.01 -9.18 -9.92
N GLY A 226 -5.02 -10.02 -10.17
CA GLY A 226 -5.09 -10.94 -11.31
C GLY A 226 -4.97 -12.41 -10.93
N THR A 227 -4.38 -12.73 -9.77
CA THR A 227 -4.21 -14.12 -9.34
C THR A 227 -5.56 -14.85 -9.15
N ASN A 228 -6.62 -14.16 -8.69
CA ASN A 228 -7.95 -14.76 -8.53
C ASN A 228 -8.73 -14.86 -9.84
N ASP A 229 -8.53 -13.90 -10.75
CA ASP A 229 -9.01 -14.00 -12.14
C ASP A 229 -8.43 -15.27 -12.79
N ILE A 230 -7.11 -15.47 -12.71
CA ILE A 230 -6.46 -16.69 -13.22
C ILE A 230 -7.04 -17.93 -12.52
N SER A 231 -7.25 -17.88 -11.20
CA SER A 231 -7.76 -19.02 -10.45
C SER A 231 -9.17 -19.44 -10.84
N SER A 232 -10.06 -18.48 -11.10
CA SER A 232 -11.51 -18.73 -11.01
C SER A 232 -12.40 -17.92 -11.95
N ALA A 233 -11.87 -16.97 -12.72
CA ALA A 233 -12.67 -16.28 -13.74
C ALA A 233 -13.15 -17.29 -14.80
N PRO A 234 -14.44 -17.25 -15.20
CA PRO A 234 -14.92 -18.02 -16.33
C PRO A 234 -14.10 -17.70 -17.59
N GLY A 235 -13.49 -18.72 -18.20
CA GLY A 235 -12.65 -18.54 -19.39
C GLY A 235 -11.31 -17.84 -19.13
N ALA A 236 -10.80 -17.89 -17.89
CA ALA A 236 -9.47 -17.39 -17.53
C ALA A 236 -8.40 -17.77 -18.57
N SER A 237 -7.78 -16.76 -19.16
CA SER A 237 -6.77 -16.90 -20.22
C SER A 237 -5.85 -15.68 -20.18
N VAL A 238 -4.70 -15.77 -20.87
CA VAL A 238 -3.78 -14.63 -20.98
C VAL A 238 -4.48 -13.41 -21.55
N ALA A 239 -5.25 -13.57 -22.64
CA ALA A 239 -5.96 -12.48 -23.30
C ALA A 239 -7.00 -11.82 -22.41
N LEU A 240 -7.82 -12.61 -21.70
CA LEU A 240 -8.85 -12.07 -20.82
C LEU A 240 -8.24 -11.26 -19.67
N VAL A 241 -7.21 -11.79 -19.02
CA VAL A 241 -6.60 -11.15 -17.85
C VAL A 241 -5.81 -9.90 -18.28
N SER A 242 -5.06 -9.96 -19.38
CA SER A 242 -4.33 -8.79 -19.89
C SER A 242 -5.26 -7.69 -20.38
N GLU A 243 -6.39 -8.01 -21.02
CA GLU A 243 -7.40 -7.02 -21.41
C GLU A 243 -7.99 -6.30 -20.19
N ARG A 244 -8.31 -7.05 -19.13
CA ARG A 244 -8.83 -6.47 -17.88
C ARG A 244 -7.78 -5.57 -17.20
N LEU A 245 -6.51 -5.99 -17.16
CA LEU A 245 -5.42 -5.18 -16.63
C LEU A 245 -5.17 -3.93 -17.48
N ASP A 246 -5.21 -4.04 -18.81
CA ASP A 246 -5.06 -2.92 -19.74
C ASP A 246 -6.12 -1.84 -19.51
N ARG A 247 -7.38 -2.28 -19.35
CA ARG A 247 -8.49 -1.41 -18.98
C ARG A 247 -8.24 -0.70 -17.64
N LEU A 248 -7.78 -1.44 -16.63
CA LEU A 248 -7.50 -0.88 -15.31
C LEU A 248 -6.37 0.16 -15.35
N LEU A 249 -5.23 -0.15 -16.00
CA LEU A 249 -4.12 0.80 -16.17
C LEU A 249 -4.56 2.07 -16.88
N THR A 250 -5.46 1.94 -17.84
CA THR A 250 -6.00 3.08 -18.58
C THR A 250 -6.92 3.95 -17.75
N LEU A 251 -7.79 3.34 -16.94
CA LEU A 251 -8.63 4.09 -16.02
C LEU A 251 -7.76 4.89 -15.03
N CYS A 252 -6.70 4.30 -14.49
CA CYS A 252 -5.74 5.04 -13.67
C CYS A 252 -5.05 6.19 -14.42
N ARG A 253 -4.62 5.95 -15.67
CA ARG A 253 -3.96 6.98 -16.47
C ARG A 253 -4.89 8.13 -16.83
N ASN A 254 -6.16 7.85 -17.13
CA ASN A 254 -7.16 8.88 -17.44
C ASN A 254 -7.35 9.84 -16.27
N GLU A 255 -7.22 9.34 -15.04
CA GLU A 255 -7.31 10.12 -13.81
C GLU A 255 -5.99 10.78 -13.39
N GLY A 256 -4.95 10.72 -14.23
CA GLY A 256 -3.67 11.38 -13.95
C GLY A 256 -2.90 10.75 -12.79
N VAL A 257 -3.10 9.45 -12.52
CA VAL A 257 -2.44 8.74 -11.41
C VAL A 257 -1.37 7.79 -11.92
N TRP A 258 -0.16 7.85 -11.34
CA TRP A 258 0.89 6.88 -11.60
C TRP A 258 0.54 5.51 -11.05
N THR A 259 0.75 4.45 -11.84
CA THR A 259 0.55 3.06 -11.41
C THR A 259 1.85 2.27 -11.40
N VAL A 260 2.16 1.63 -10.28
CA VAL A 260 3.18 0.57 -10.19
C VAL A 260 2.47 -0.77 -10.21
N ILE A 261 2.48 -1.46 -11.36
CA ILE A 261 1.85 -2.79 -11.49
C ILE A 261 2.84 -3.89 -11.14
N GLN A 262 2.42 -4.81 -10.27
CA GLN A 262 3.18 -5.99 -9.90
C GLN A 262 2.85 -7.19 -10.79
N THR A 263 3.87 -7.99 -11.13
CA THR A 263 3.66 -9.30 -11.75
C THR A 263 2.92 -10.28 -10.83
N VAL A 264 2.09 -11.14 -11.40
CA VAL A 264 1.29 -12.12 -10.68
C VAL A 264 2.15 -13.29 -10.17
N THR A 265 2.01 -13.66 -8.91
CA THR A 265 2.73 -14.78 -8.31
C THR A 265 2.07 -16.12 -8.62
N ASP A 266 2.87 -17.18 -8.73
CA ASP A 266 2.38 -18.56 -8.75
C ASP A 266 1.85 -19.00 -7.37
N ARG A 267 1.19 -20.15 -7.33
CA ARG A 267 0.58 -20.74 -6.12
C ARG A 267 0.96 -22.20 -6.01
N GLY A 268 1.07 -22.74 -4.80
CA GLY A 268 1.37 -24.16 -4.58
C GLY A 268 0.32 -25.12 -5.15
N SER A 269 -0.93 -24.66 -5.34
CA SER A 269 -1.97 -25.42 -6.02
C SER A 269 -1.81 -25.51 -7.54
N TRP A 270 -0.84 -24.81 -8.12
CA TRP A 270 -0.59 -24.73 -9.57
C TRP A 270 0.78 -25.34 -9.88
N PRO A 271 0.85 -26.64 -10.22
CA PRO A 271 2.11 -27.29 -10.55
C PRO A 271 2.80 -26.64 -11.76
N ASP A 272 4.14 -26.76 -11.82
CA ASP A 272 4.92 -26.33 -12.98
C ASP A 272 4.38 -26.98 -14.27
N GLY A 273 4.30 -26.20 -15.34
CA GLY A 273 3.71 -26.61 -16.63
C GLY A 273 2.18 -26.80 -16.63
N SER A 274 1.46 -26.49 -15.54
CA SER A 274 0.00 -26.50 -15.56
C SER A 274 -0.58 -25.37 -16.42
N GLU A 275 -1.85 -25.49 -16.80
CA GLU A 275 -2.57 -24.44 -17.52
C GLU A 275 -2.53 -23.09 -16.77
N LYS A 276 -2.64 -23.12 -15.43
CA LYS A 276 -2.62 -21.90 -14.61
C LYS A 276 -1.25 -21.23 -14.62
N THR A 277 -0.15 -21.98 -14.47
CA THR A 277 1.20 -21.39 -14.53
C THR A 277 1.54 -20.89 -15.93
N ALA A 278 1.03 -21.53 -16.99
CA ALA A 278 1.14 -21.02 -18.36
C ALA A 278 0.41 -19.67 -18.55
N ILE A 279 -0.78 -19.51 -17.95
CA ILE A 279 -1.49 -18.23 -17.95
C ILE A 279 -0.72 -17.19 -17.14
N VAL A 280 -0.22 -17.52 -15.93
CA VAL A 280 0.60 -16.61 -15.12
C VAL A 280 1.82 -16.13 -15.91
N TYR A 281 2.53 -17.03 -16.55
CA TYR A 281 3.68 -16.68 -17.40
C TYR A 281 3.29 -15.69 -18.50
N GLY A 282 2.26 -15.99 -19.30
CA GLY A 282 1.83 -15.11 -20.39
C GLY A 282 1.32 -13.74 -19.90
N VAL A 283 0.61 -13.69 -18.78
CA VAL A 283 0.17 -12.43 -18.16
C VAL A 283 1.38 -11.64 -17.66
N ASN A 284 2.38 -12.28 -17.07
CA ASN A 284 3.59 -11.61 -16.60
C ASN A 284 4.45 -11.09 -17.76
N GLU A 285 4.56 -11.81 -18.88
CA GLU A 285 5.18 -11.26 -20.11
C GLU A 285 4.44 -10.00 -20.58
N TRP A 286 3.10 -10.01 -20.53
CA TRP A 286 2.33 -8.82 -20.86
C TRP A 286 2.59 -7.67 -19.88
N ILE A 287 2.59 -7.91 -18.56
CA ILE A 287 2.87 -6.90 -17.53
C ILE A 287 4.26 -6.28 -17.74
N LYS A 288 5.28 -7.11 -17.94
CA LYS A 288 6.66 -6.65 -18.19
C LYS A 288 6.77 -5.80 -19.44
N SER A 289 6.03 -6.13 -20.50
CA SER A 289 6.02 -5.32 -21.73
C SER A 289 5.37 -3.93 -21.56
N GLN A 290 4.71 -3.66 -20.42
CA GLN A 290 4.21 -2.32 -20.09
C GLN A 290 5.30 -1.39 -19.54
N ALA A 291 6.54 -1.85 -19.38
CA ALA A 291 7.65 -0.98 -19.01
C ALA A 291 7.81 0.14 -20.06
N GLY A 292 7.73 1.39 -19.61
CA GLY A 292 7.78 2.57 -20.49
C GLY A 292 6.43 3.06 -21.01
N ARG A 293 5.33 2.36 -20.70
CA ARG A 293 3.97 2.90 -20.94
C ARG A 293 3.76 4.15 -20.10
N ASP A 294 3.19 5.18 -20.71
CA ASP A 294 2.84 6.44 -20.05
C ASP A 294 1.97 6.18 -18.81
N GLY A 295 2.37 6.73 -17.66
CA GLY A 295 1.71 6.51 -16.37
C GLY A 295 2.02 5.20 -15.65
N VAL A 296 2.88 4.33 -16.20
CA VAL A 296 3.12 2.98 -15.65
C VAL A 296 4.59 2.77 -15.25
N ARG A 297 4.78 2.06 -14.14
CA ARG A 297 6.02 1.41 -13.71
C ARG A 297 5.72 -0.07 -13.41
N VAL A 298 6.71 -0.93 -13.58
CA VAL A 298 6.55 -2.39 -13.38
C VAL A 298 7.38 -2.85 -12.18
N CYS A 299 6.73 -3.54 -11.24
CA CYS A 299 7.35 -4.29 -10.15
C CYS A 299 7.44 -5.77 -10.56
N ASP A 300 8.59 -6.19 -11.07
CA ASP A 300 8.82 -7.54 -11.59
C ASP A 300 9.33 -8.49 -10.51
N LEU A 301 8.46 -9.39 -10.06
CA LEU A 301 8.76 -10.42 -9.06
C LEU A 301 9.18 -11.75 -9.68
N THR A 302 9.17 -11.90 -11.01
CA THR A 302 9.34 -13.21 -11.67
C THR A 302 10.68 -13.88 -11.35
N ALA A 303 11.73 -13.08 -11.14
CA ALA A 303 13.05 -13.54 -10.72
C ALA A 303 13.26 -13.60 -9.18
N SER A 304 12.22 -13.28 -8.40
CA SER A 304 12.31 -13.07 -6.95
C SER A 304 11.80 -14.26 -6.12
N GLY A 305 11.65 -15.43 -6.74
CA GLY A 305 11.22 -16.66 -6.06
C GLY A 305 9.71 -16.89 -6.04
N PHE A 306 8.91 -16.02 -6.68
CA PHE A 306 7.46 -16.13 -6.71
C PHE A 306 6.89 -16.84 -7.92
N ASN A 307 7.75 -17.22 -8.88
CA ASN A 307 7.33 -17.86 -10.13
C ASN A 307 8.28 -18.98 -10.56
N TYR A 308 7.77 -19.94 -11.32
CA TYR A 308 8.59 -21.00 -11.92
C TYR A 308 9.59 -20.41 -12.94
N PRO A 309 10.79 -21.03 -13.10
CA PRO A 309 11.25 -22.27 -12.46
C PRO A 309 11.81 -22.10 -11.04
N MET A 310 11.88 -20.86 -10.53
CA MET A 310 12.50 -20.55 -9.22
C MET A 310 11.47 -20.44 -8.08
N PHE A 311 10.30 -21.06 -8.22
CA PHE A 311 9.20 -20.91 -7.25
C PHE A 311 9.59 -21.46 -5.87
N ASP A 312 9.80 -20.56 -4.92
CA ASP A 312 10.24 -20.83 -3.57
C ASP A 312 9.04 -20.76 -2.60
N THR A 313 8.55 -21.94 -2.24
CA THR A 313 7.41 -22.07 -1.31
C THR A 313 7.73 -21.57 0.10
N THR A 314 9.01 -21.38 0.46
CA THR A 314 9.41 -20.86 1.77
C THR A 314 9.14 -19.36 1.93
N LEU A 315 8.80 -18.65 0.85
CA LEU A 315 8.33 -17.25 0.87
C LEU A 315 6.83 -17.14 1.19
N LEU A 316 6.10 -18.26 1.23
CA LEU A 316 4.66 -18.30 1.40
C LEU A 316 4.28 -18.91 2.75
N GLY A 317 3.06 -18.63 3.19
CA GLY A 317 2.46 -19.24 4.37
C GLY A 317 2.14 -20.71 4.15
N GLY A 318 1.51 -21.34 5.15
CA GLY A 318 1.14 -22.77 5.07
C GLY A 318 0.15 -23.12 3.95
N ASP A 319 -0.54 -22.13 3.38
CA ASP A 319 -1.43 -22.30 2.22
C ASP A 319 -0.70 -22.24 0.87
N VAL A 320 0.61 -21.91 0.88
CA VAL A 320 1.45 -21.76 -0.32
C VAL A 320 0.78 -20.85 -1.36
N LEU A 321 0.08 -19.82 -0.88
CA LEU A 321 -0.58 -18.80 -1.69
C LEU A 321 -0.21 -17.42 -1.17
N HIS A 322 -0.44 -17.16 0.11
CA HIS A 322 -0.21 -15.83 0.66
C HIS A 322 1.25 -15.69 1.11
N PRO A 323 1.90 -14.54 0.87
CA PRO A 323 3.23 -14.28 1.39
C PRO A 323 3.28 -14.43 2.92
N ASN A 324 4.33 -15.06 3.41
CA ASN A 324 4.73 -14.97 4.81
C ASN A 324 5.61 -13.71 5.02
N PRO A 325 6.16 -13.44 6.21
CA PRO A 325 7.01 -12.28 6.42
C PRO A 325 8.25 -12.19 5.51
N LYS A 326 8.88 -13.32 5.17
CA LYS A 326 10.02 -13.37 4.25
C LYS A 326 9.57 -13.03 2.83
N GLY A 327 8.41 -13.52 2.41
CA GLY A 327 7.82 -13.16 1.12
C GLY A 327 7.45 -11.69 1.04
N GLY A 328 6.77 -11.15 2.05
CA GLY A 328 6.38 -9.74 2.11
C GLY A 328 7.60 -8.81 2.04
N GLU A 329 8.69 -9.17 2.73
CA GLU A 329 9.96 -8.44 2.66
C GLU A 329 10.60 -8.53 1.28
N ARG A 330 10.64 -9.74 0.69
CA ARG A 330 11.20 -9.96 -0.64
C ARG A 330 10.51 -9.12 -1.71
N MET A 331 9.18 -9.06 -1.66
CA MET A 331 8.38 -8.21 -2.55
C MET A 331 8.68 -6.72 -2.32
N ALA A 332 8.81 -6.30 -1.06
CA ALA A 332 9.13 -4.92 -0.71
C ALA A 332 10.53 -4.51 -1.18
N THR A 333 11.50 -5.41 -1.21
CA THR A 333 12.86 -5.16 -1.75
C THR A 333 12.84 -4.87 -3.24
N VAL A 334 11.88 -5.42 -3.99
CA VAL A 334 11.69 -5.08 -5.42
C VAL A 334 10.92 -3.76 -5.58
N LEU A 335 9.88 -3.56 -4.78
CA LEU A 335 9.01 -2.37 -4.89
C LEU A 335 9.71 -1.07 -4.41
N LEU A 336 10.48 -1.14 -3.32
CA LEU A 336 11.01 0.06 -2.66
C LEU A 336 11.87 0.95 -3.57
N PRO A 337 12.86 0.42 -4.34
CA PRO A 337 13.66 1.26 -5.23
C PRO A 337 12.84 1.97 -6.31
N ILE A 338 11.77 1.32 -6.81
CA ILE A 338 10.85 1.94 -7.79
C ILE A 338 10.15 3.14 -7.15
N LEU A 339 9.62 2.98 -5.94
CA LEU A 339 8.96 4.08 -5.23
C LEU A 339 9.96 5.20 -4.87
N GLN A 340 11.20 4.87 -4.54
CA GLN A 340 12.25 5.85 -4.23
C GLN A 340 12.69 6.67 -5.46
N ASP A 341 12.64 6.09 -6.67
CA ASP A 341 12.84 6.81 -7.94
C ASP A 341 11.67 7.77 -8.22
N MET A 342 10.45 7.36 -7.86
CA MET A 342 9.24 8.14 -8.09
C MET A 342 9.00 9.25 -7.05
N VAL A 343 9.60 9.18 -5.87
CA VAL A 343 9.34 10.12 -4.77
C VAL A 343 10.65 10.65 -4.20
N SER A 344 10.77 11.98 -4.19
CA SER A 344 11.93 12.71 -3.68
C SER A 344 12.25 12.31 -2.23
N PRO A 345 13.54 12.23 -1.85
CA PRO A 345 13.92 12.00 -0.45
C PRO A 345 13.32 13.07 0.49
N GLY A 346 12.92 12.64 1.68
CA GLY A 346 12.34 13.47 2.72
C GLY A 346 11.50 12.63 3.68
N ASP A 347 11.02 13.24 4.75
CA ASP A 347 10.25 12.57 5.79
C ASP A 347 8.78 12.98 5.74
N HIS A 348 7.88 12.00 5.67
CA HIS A 348 6.44 12.24 5.82
C HIS A 348 6.07 12.46 7.29
N MET A 349 6.51 11.55 8.16
CA MET A 349 6.39 11.69 9.61
C MET A 349 7.63 12.39 10.14
N ASP A 350 7.50 13.47 10.92
CA ASP A 350 8.67 14.04 11.58
C ASP A 350 9.15 13.08 12.68
N LEU A 351 10.30 12.43 12.43
CA LEU A 351 10.93 11.45 13.31
C LEU A 351 12.28 11.97 13.86
N SER A 352 12.50 13.29 13.79
CA SER A 352 13.73 13.92 14.27
C SER A 352 13.84 13.90 15.80
N ASP A 353 15.06 13.86 16.31
CA ASP A 353 15.33 13.92 17.76
C ASP A 353 14.71 15.16 18.41
N ALA A 354 14.71 16.31 17.72
CA ALA A 354 14.08 17.53 18.21
C ALA A 354 12.58 17.33 18.50
N THR A 355 11.89 16.58 17.67
CA THR A 355 10.48 16.24 17.85
C THR A 355 10.28 15.17 18.93
N VAL A 356 11.10 14.12 18.93
CA VAL A 356 11.00 13.00 19.88
C VAL A 356 11.31 13.47 21.32
N LEU A 357 12.24 14.40 21.46
CA LEU A 357 12.64 15.00 22.72
C LEU A 357 11.85 16.27 23.06
N GLY A 358 11.06 16.77 22.11
CA GLY A 358 10.29 18.01 22.24
C GLY A 358 9.08 17.89 23.18
N ALA A 359 8.55 19.05 23.58
CA ALA A 359 7.41 19.15 24.49
C ALA A 359 6.09 18.59 23.91
N SER A 360 6.02 18.39 22.58
CA SER A 360 4.88 17.77 21.91
C SER A 360 4.78 16.26 22.16
N ASN A 361 5.86 15.62 22.63
CA ASN A 361 5.85 14.22 23.01
C ASN A 361 5.14 14.02 24.37
N LEU A 362 3.92 13.51 24.31
CA LEU A 362 3.08 13.12 25.45
C LEU A 362 3.60 11.88 26.17
N TRP A 363 4.56 11.15 25.59
CA TRP A 363 5.34 10.16 26.32
C TRP A 363 6.34 10.88 27.23
N THR A 364 5.83 11.47 28.30
CA THR A 364 6.59 12.26 29.27
C THR A 364 7.39 11.35 30.20
N ASP A 365 8.40 10.70 29.66
CA ASP A 365 9.39 9.95 30.41
C ASP A 365 10.72 10.71 30.37
N ALA A 366 10.83 11.71 31.24
CA ALA A 366 12.10 12.43 31.45
C ALA A 366 13.21 11.50 31.97
N VAL A 367 12.88 10.26 32.35
CA VAL A 367 13.69 9.32 33.13
C VAL A 367 14.20 8.14 32.28
N PHE A 368 14.08 8.20 30.95
CA PHE A 368 14.82 7.29 30.09
C PHE A 368 16.36 7.40 30.29
N ALA A 369 16.84 8.33 31.13
CA ALA A 369 18.21 8.48 31.62
C ALA A 369 18.55 7.69 32.91
N ALA A 370 17.58 7.23 33.72
CA ALA A 370 17.88 6.53 34.97
C ALA A 370 17.71 5.01 34.86
N SER A 371 18.59 4.25 35.51
CA SER A 371 18.55 2.79 35.54
C SER A 371 17.98 2.25 36.85
N ALA A 372 17.45 1.03 36.80
CA ALA A 372 17.11 0.22 37.95
C ALA A 372 17.48 -1.24 37.66
N THR A 373 17.76 -2.03 38.69
CA THR A 373 17.98 -3.47 38.51
C THR A 373 16.69 -4.17 38.10
N SER A 374 16.78 -5.07 37.14
CA SER A 374 15.64 -5.89 36.73
C SER A 374 15.32 -6.97 37.75
N SER A 375 14.02 -7.15 38.01
CA SER A 375 13.50 -8.15 38.94
C SER A 375 12.50 -9.11 38.29
N GLY A 376 12.34 -9.04 36.96
CA GLY A 376 11.42 -9.89 36.21
C GLY A 376 11.93 -11.34 36.08
N THR A 377 11.02 -12.30 36.03
CA THR A 377 11.37 -13.71 35.79
C THR A 377 12.15 -13.86 34.48
N GLY A 378 13.29 -14.55 34.54
CA GLY A 378 14.17 -14.77 33.38
C GLY A 378 14.94 -13.52 32.94
N THR A 379 14.94 -12.44 33.73
CA THR A 379 15.70 -11.23 33.43
C THR A 379 16.87 -11.05 34.39
N SER A 380 17.95 -10.41 33.93
CA SER A 380 19.09 -9.98 34.75
C SER A 380 19.59 -8.61 34.31
N GLY A 381 20.44 -7.97 35.11
CA GLY A 381 21.08 -6.69 34.76
C GLY A 381 20.17 -5.47 34.94
N ASP A 382 20.48 -4.41 34.19
CA ASP A 382 19.91 -3.07 34.39
C ASP A 382 18.90 -2.71 33.31
N ARG A 383 17.78 -2.13 33.75
CA ARG A 383 16.71 -1.64 32.89
C ARG A 383 16.52 -0.14 33.06
N VAL A 384 15.88 0.50 32.07
CA VAL A 384 15.35 1.86 32.23
C VAL A 384 14.37 1.83 33.39
N SER A 385 14.57 2.69 34.38
CA SER A 385 13.87 2.60 35.68
C SER A 385 12.34 2.70 35.60
N THR A 386 11.84 3.45 34.61
CA THR A 386 10.41 3.65 34.31
C THR A 386 9.83 2.61 33.36
N MET A 387 10.64 1.64 32.95
CA MET A 387 10.23 0.54 32.09
C MET A 387 10.55 -0.80 32.75
N GLY A 388 9.90 -1.85 32.28
CA GLY A 388 10.05 -3.20 32.78
C GLY A 388 9.89 -4.20 31.67
N LEU A 389 10.67 -5.27 31.71
CA LEU A 389 10.53 -6.41 30.81
C LEU A 389 9.84 -7.55 31.56
N GLY A 390 8.71 -8.03 31.03
CA GLY A 390 7.98 -9.15 31.59
C GLY A 390 7.86 -10.30 30.58
N ARG A 391 8.37 -11.49 30.94
CA ARG A 391 8.13 -12.73 30.22
C ARG A 391 6.67 -13.16 30.36
N GLN A 392 5.97 -13.38 29.26
CA GLN A 392 4.54 -13.77 29.25
C GLN A 392 4.34 -15.25 29.00
N SER A 393 5.23 -15.86 28.23
CA SER A 393 5.25 -17.28 27.94
C SER A 393 6.69 -17.77 27.87
N GLY A 394 6.88 -19.09 27.76
CA GLY A 394 8.21 -19.69 27.61
C GLY A 394 9.12 -19.56 28.82
N ASP A 395 10.41 -19.74 28.57
CA ASP A 395 11.42 -20.10 29.55
C ASP A 395 12.83 -19.59 29.21
N SER A 396 12.97 -18.74 28.19
CA SER A 396 14.24 -18.13 27.79
C SER A 396 14.70 -17.07 28.79
N ASN A 397 15.97 -16.67 28.69
CA ASN A 397 16.57 -15.65 29.57
C ASN A 397 16.91 -14.38 28.77
N VAL A 398 16.91 -13.23 29.45
CA VAL A 398 17.29 -11.94 28.87
C VAL A 398 18.22 -11.19 29.81
N ALA A 399 19.42 -10.85 29.32
CA ALA A 399 20.32 -9.94 30.00
C ALA A 399 20.01 -8.50 29.56
N LEU A 400 19.79 -7.61 30.53
CA LEU A 400 19.47 -6.21 30.31
C LEU A 400 20.68 -5.34 30.65
N SER A 401 20.90 -4.33 29.82
CA SER A 401 21.86 -3.27 30.09
C SER A 401 21.38 -1.95 29.51
N ILE A 402 22.10 -0.89 29.83
CA ILE A 402 21.77 0.47 29.43
C ILE A 402 22.92 1.02 28.60
N GLU A 403 22.59 1.52 27.41
CA GLU A 403 23.51 2.24 26.55
C GLU A 403 23.19 3.73 26.64
N ALA A 404 24.14 4.55 27.09
CA ALA A 404 23.93 5.99 27.17
C ALA A 404 23.87 6.62 25.76
N ALA A 405 22.93 7.53 25.53
CA ALA A 405 22.85 8.35 24.33
C ALA A 405 22.64 9.84 24.72
N GLU A 406 22.70 10.74 23.74
CA GLU A 406 22.50 12.17 24.00
C GLU A 406 21.04 12.44 24.41
N GLY A 407 20.84 12.94 25.64
CA GLY A 407 19.51 13.32 26.15
C GLY A 407 18.61 12.17 26.64
N TYR A 408 18.97 10.91 26.41
CA TYR A 408 18.26 9.71 26.90
C TYR A 408 19.15 8.46 26.87
N ASN A 409 18.80 7.36 27.54
CA ASN A 409 19.49 6.09 27.35
C ASN A 409 18.73 5.17 26.39
N LYS A 410 19.38 4.18 25.80
CA LYS A 410 18.73 3.06 25.13
C LYS A 410 18.67 1.87 26.08
N GLN A 411 17.53 1.18 26.09
CA GLN A 411 17.45 -0.13 26.73
C GLN A 411 18.07 -1.16 25.79
N VAL A 412 19.02 -1.93 26.28
CA VAL A 412 19.59 -3.08 25.55
C VAL A 412 19.04 -4.36 26.17
N MET A 413 18.61 -5.30 25.32
CA MET A 413 18.07 -6.60 25.69
C MET A 413 18.77 -7.70 24.90
N VAL A 414 19.52 -8.56 25.57
CA VAL A 414 20.19 -9.70 24.96
C VAL A 414 19.41 -10.97 25.31
N PHE A 415 18.64 -11.46 24.34
CA PHE A 415 17.84 -12.67 24.45
C PHE A 415 18.71 -13.90 24.27
N THR A 416 18.58 -14.87 25.18
CA THR A 416 19.17 -16.21 25.09
C THR A 416 18.04 -17.25 25.15
N PRO A 417 17.67 -17.86 24.01
CA PRO A 417 16.67 -18.92 23.93
C PRO A 417 16.95 -20.06 24.91
N SER A 418 15.88 -20.65 25.45
CA SER A 418 15.98 -21.84 26.30
C SER A 418 16.42 -23.09 25.54
N GLY A 419 16.18 -23.16 24.22
CA GLY A 419 16.32 -24.38 23.43
C GLY A 419 15.18 -25.38 23.68
N THR A 420 14.13 -24.99 24.41
CA THR A 420 13.03 -25.89 24.79
C THR A 420 12.18 -26.28 23.58
N MET A 421 12.13 -27.58 23.28
CA MET A 421 11.44 -28.12 22.10
C MET A 421 9.96 -28.45 22.33
N SER A 422 9.54 -28.68 23.59
CA SER A 422 8.14 -28.98 23.93
C SER A 422 7.26 -27.72 23.94
N GLY A 423 5.98 -27.86 23.59
CA GLY A 423 5.03 -26.73 23.54
C GLY A 423 5.27 -25.77 22.36
N ASN A 424 4.88 -24.50 22.50
CA ASN A 424 5.01 -23.50 21.40
C ASN A 424 6.48 -23.15 21.10
N ARG A 425 6.84 -22.87 19.84
CA ARG A 425 8.18 -22.37 19.49
C ARG A 425 8.38 -20.89 19.82
N TYR A 426 7.29 -20.13 19.85
CA TYR A 426 7.33 -18.69 20.08
C TYR A 426 7.20 -18.40 21.57
N GLU A 427 7.96 -17.41 22.01
CA GLU A 427 8.01 -16.91 23.37
C GLU A 427 7.77 -15.40 23.37
N GLU A 428 6.83 -14.92 24.17
CA GLU A 428 6.44 -13.51 24.21
C GLU A 428 7.01 -12.79 25.43
N TRP A 429 7.58 -11.62 25.16
CA TRP A 429 8.08 -10.65 26.12
C TRP A 429 7.38 -9.31 25.91
N ARG A 430 7.10 -8.62 27.01
CA ARG A 430 6.47 -7.30 26.99
C ARG A 430 7.38 -6.30 27.67
N TYR A 431 7.89 -5.34 26.90
CA TYR A 431 8.57 -4.18 27.44
C TYR A 431 7.56 -3.07 27.67
N ARG A 432 7.34 -2.71 28.93
CA ARG A 432 6.17 -1.95 29.39
C ARG A 432 6.52 -0.94 30.47
N LYS A 433 5.70 0.10 30.64
CA LYS A 433 5.92 1.11 31.68
C LYS A 433 5.79 0.49 33.07
N THR A 434 6.66 0.88 34.01
CA THR A 434 6.57 0.55 35.43
C THR A 434 5.97 1.74 36.20
N GLY A 435 5.21 1.46 37.27
CA GLY A 435 4.51 2.50 38.04
C GLY A 435 3.03 2.66 37.68
N SER A 436 2.40 3.71 38.22
CA SER A 436 0.96 3.99 38.05
C SER A 436 0.58 4.22 36.58
N ALA A 437 -0.64 3.81 36.21
CA ALA A 437 -1.19 4.02 34.87
C ALA A 437 -1.20 5.51 34.52
N ILE A 438 -0.72 5.86 33.33
CA ILE A 438 -0.94 7.19 32.76
C ILE A 438 -2.39 7.22 32.26
N THR A 439 -3.15 8.25 32.61
CA THR A 439 -4.53 8.39 32.12
C THR A 439 -4.58 9.24 30.86
N LEU A 440 -5.58 9.02 30.00
CA LEU A 440 -5.81 9.89 28.84
C LEU A 440 -6.04 11.34 29.27
N ALA A 441 -6.77 11.54 30.38
CA ALA A 441 -7.01 12.86 30.96
C ALA A 441 -5.70 13.56 31.39
N SER A 442 -4.76 12.85 32.02
CA SER A 442 -3.46 13.42 32.40
C SER A 442 -2.59 13.79 31.20
N LEU A 443 -2.83 13.19 30.03
CA LEU A 443 -2.16 13.57 28.79
C LEU A 443 -2.92 14.64 27.98
N GLY A 444 -4.09 15.07 28.46
CA GLY A 444 -4.97 15.96 27.72
C GLY A 444 -5.49 15.35 26.41
N ILE A 445 -5.59 14.02 26.32
CA ILE A 445 -6.13 13.29 25.17
C ILE A 445 -7.63 13.08 25.35
N VAL A 446 -8.41 13.48 24.35
CA VAL A 446 -9.87 13.38 24.27
C VAL A 446 -10.25 12.30 23.25
N PRO A 447 -10.74 11.13 23.70
CA PRO A 447 -11.26 10.08 22.83
C PRO A 447 -12.35 10.59 21.87
N GLY A 448 -12.37 10.07 20.65
CA GLY A 448 -13.27 10.47 19.57
C GLY A 448 -13.01 11.85 18.98
N THR A 449 -11.99 12.57 19.48
CA THR A 449 -11.65 13.92 19.01
C THR A 449 -10.18 13.97 18.58
N ASP A 450 -9.25 13.67 19.50
CA ASP A 450 -7.83 13.80 19.22
C ASP A 450 -7.30 12.67 18.34
N TRP A 451 -6.65 13.04 17.25
CA TRP A 451 -5.85 12.14 16.44
C TRP A 451 -4.45 12.01 17.02
N LEU A 452 -3.94 10.78 17.01
CA LEU A 452 -2.67 10.42 17.63
C LEU A 452 -1.75 9.74 16.63
N GLU A 453 -0.47 9.84 16.93
CA GLU A 453 0.58 9.04 16.32
C GLU A 453 1.65 8.70 17.34
N ALA A 454 2.39 7.63 17.06
CA ALA A 454 3.40 7.14 17.98
C ALA A 454 4.49 6.36 17.26
N GLY A 455 5.63 6.23 17.91
CA GLY A 455 6.69 5.39 17.40
C GLY A 455 7.79 5.11 18.41
N VAL A 456 8.60 4.11 18.09
CA VAL A 456 9.80 3.75 18.83
C VAL A 456 10.89 3.30 17.85
N TYR A 457 12.11 3.82 18.02
CA TYR A 457 13.26 3.38 17.24
C TYR A 457 13.88 2.14 17.88
N VAL A 458 14.10 1.11 17.07
CA VAL A 458 14.69 -0.16 17.51
C VAL A 458 15.88 -0.56 16.66
N GLU A 459 16.81 -1.31 17.26
CA GLU A 459 17.93 -1.96 16.58
C GLU A 459 17.91 -3.45 16.94
N LEU A 460 17.70 -4.32 15.96
CA LEU A 460 17.75 -5.78 16.06
C LEU A 460 19.06 -6.27 15.47
N SER A 461 19.81 -7.08 16.22
CA SER A 461 20.98 -7.75 15.67
C SER A 461 20.58 -8.81 14.63
N PRO A 462 21.49 -9.15 13.69
CA PRO A 462 21.36 -10.35 12.85
C PRO A 462 21.09 -11.60 13.70
N TRP A 463 19.91 -12.21 13.56
CA TRP A 463 19.52 -13.40 14.30
C TRP A 463 18.24 -14.05 13.75
N ASP A 464 18.22 -15.39 13.64
CA ASP A 464 17.06 -16.18 13.19
C ASP A 464 15.89 -16.19 14.19
N GLY A 465 16.14 -15.78 15.43
CA GLY A 465 15.16 -15.91 16.50
C GLY A 465 14.08 -14.85 16.54
N TRP A 466 14.13 -13.81 15.69
CA TRP A 466 13.12 -12.75 15.70
C TRP A 466 11.80 -13.23 15.09
N LEU A 467 10.71 -13.18 15.86
CA LEU A 467 9.38 -13.53 15.36
C LEU A 467 8.48 -12.31 15.21
N THR A 468 8.39 -11.44 16.21
CA THR A 468 7.58 -10.22 16.18
C THR A 468 8.31 -9.13 16.96
N VAL A 469 8.34 -7.91 16.43
CA VAL A 469 8.72 -6.71 17.19
C VAL A 469 7.72 -5.63 16.83
N GLN A 470 6.74 -5.42 17.71
CA GLN A 470 5.56 -4.61 17.41
C GLN A 470 5.32 -3.57 18.50
N TRP A 471 5.11 -2.33 18.06
CA TRP A 471 4.74 -1.21 18.92
C TRP A 471 3.22 -1.05 18.93
N GLN A 472 2.61 -0.90 20.11
CA GLN A 472 1.17 -0.79 20.25
C GLN A 472 0.72 -0.01 21.49
N PHE A 473 -0.55 0.39 21.48
CA PHE A 473 -1.23 0.97 22.62
C PHE A 473 -2.55 0.26 22.84
N GLU A 474 -2.83 -0.08 24.09
CA GLU A 474 -4.10 -0.69 24.50
C GLU A 474 -4.85 0.26 25.43
N PHE A 475 -6.13 0.43 25.15
CA PHE A 475 -7.03 1.28 25.91
C PHE A 475 -8.30 0.50 26.23
N TYR A 476 -8.92 0.76 27.39
CA TYR A 476 -10.08 0.01 27.84
C TYR A 476 -11.29 0.91 28.05
N ASP A 477 -12.45 0.47 27.58
CA ASP A 477 -13.73 1.07 27.98
C ASP A 477 -14.14 0.66 29.40
N ALA A 478 -15.21 1.27 29.92
CA ALA A 478 -15.71 0.98 31.26
C ALA A 478 -16.14 -0.50 31.45
N SER A 479 -16.40 -1.21 30.35
CA SER A 479 -16.78 -2.63 30.31
C SER A 479 -15.56 -3.55 30.09
N GLN A 480 -14.34 -3.05 30.25
CA GLN A 480 -13.08 -3.79 30.05
C GLN A 480 -12.91 -4.32 28.61
N GLN A 481 -13.58 -3.74 27.62
CA GLN A 481 -13.30 -4.05 26.22
C GLN A 481 -12.10 -3.23 25.73
N GLN A 482 -11.21 -3.89 24.99
CA GLN A 482 -9.96 -3.30 24.53
C GLN A 482 -10.12 -2.60 23.17
N TYR A 483 -9.53 -1.41 23.03
CA TYR A 483 -9.13 -0.83 21.77
C TYR A 483 -7.61 -0.91 21.64
N ILE A 484 -7.11 -1.44 20.52
CA ILE A 484 -5.69 -1.58 20.24
C ILE A 484 -5.35 -0.79 18.99
N ALA A 485 -4.29 0.01 19.05
CA ALA A 485 -3.62 0.56 17.87
C ALA A 485 -2.19 0.03 17.84
N ARG A 486 -1.75 -0.54 16.71
CA ARG A 486 -0.44 -1.20 16.59
C ARG A 486 0.22 -0.99 15.23
N GLY A 487 1.54 -1.04 15.23
CA GLY A 487 2.41 -0.86 14.06
C GLY A 487 3.80 -1.45 14.29
N GLY A 488 4.67 -1.36 13.29
CA GLY A 488 5.95 -2.09 13.28
C GLY A 488 5.84 -3.45 12.60
N LEU A 489 6.46 -4.49 13.15
CA LEU A 489 6.66 -5.78 12.50
C LEU A 489 5.96 -6.91 13.25
N GLY A 490 4.66 -7.03 13.03
CA GLY A 490 3.80 -8.10 13.54
C GLY A 490 3.80 -9.32 12.63
N ASN A 491 4.14 -10.49 13.17
CA ASN A 491 4.16 -11.74 12.42
C ASN A 491 2.98 -12.65 12.81
N PRO A 492 1.92 -12.72 11.99
CA PRO A 492 0.81 -13.64 12.23
C PRO A 492 1.21 -15.11 12.07
N ASP A 493 2.33 -15.40 11.39
CA ASP A 493 2.87 -16.74 11.13
C ASP A 493 3.94 -17.18 12.15
N ARG A 494 4.10 -16.49 13.28
CA ARG A 494 5.11 -16.80 14.31
C ARG A 494 5.17 -18.26 14.79
N ALA A 495 4.10 -19.02 14.59
CA ALA A 495 4.05 -20.45 14.90
C ALA A 495 4.93 -21.29 13.94
N THR A 496 5.20 -20.81 12.73
CA THR A 496 5.89 -21.55 11.66
C THR A 496 7.01 -20.75 11.01
N GLN A 497 6.96 -19.42 11.01
CA GLN A 497 7.87 -18.54 10.26
C GLN A 497 8.55 -17.52 11.16
N ASP A 498 9.83 -17.26 10.87
CA ASP A 498 10.64 -16.21 11.51
C ASP A 498 10.66 -14.94 10.63
N LEU A 499 10.98 -13.78 11.23
CA LEU A 499 11.24 -12.55 10.49
C LEU A 499 12.57 -12.66 9.72
N PRO A 500 12.70 -12.02 8.55
CA PRO A 500 13.88 -12.10 7.68
C PRO A 500 15.08 -11.27 8.18
N PHE A 501 15.47 -11.43 9.45
CA PHE A 501 16.56 -10.65 10.08
C PHE A 501 17.78 -11.47 10.47
N ALA A 502 17.93 -12.66 9.89
CA ALA A 502 19.04 -13.57 10.15
C ALA A 502 20.42 -12.97 9.83
N THR A 503 20.52 -12.22 8.73
CA THR A 503 21.80 -11.80 8.14
C THR A 503 22.17 -10.35 8.46
N GLU A 504 21.22 -9.42 8.33
CA GLU A 504 21.49 -7.98 8.44
C GLU A 504 20.87 -7.33 9.68
N GLY A 505 20.00 -8.04 10.40
CA GLY A 505 19.23 -7.44 11.48
C GLY A 505 18.22 -6.42 10.96
N PHE A 506 17.90 -5.42 11.78
CA PHE A 506 17.01 -4.31 11.41
C PHE A 506 17.31 -3.09 12.29
N ALA A 507 17.37 -1.90 11.72
CA ALA A 507 17.43 -0.65 12.48
C ALA A 507 16.43 0.34 11.88
N GLY A 508 15.47 0.80 12.67
CA GLY A 508 14.42 1.66 12.14
C GLY A 508 13.30 1.98 13.13
N TRP A 509 12.42 2.86 12.69
CA TRP A 509 11.24 3.26 13.43
C TRP A 509 10.10 2.26 13.27
N LEU A 510 9.55 1.80 14.39
CA LEU A 510 8.25 1.13 14.43
C LEU A 510 7.19 2.20 14.71
N THR A 511 6.39 2.54 13.71
CA THR A 511 5.42 3.64 13.80
C THR A 511 3.97 3.16 13.76
N ILE A 512 3.11 3.92 14.42
CA ILE A 512 1.65 3.85 14.29
C ILE A 512 1.25 5.21 13.70
N PRO A 513 1.06 5.29 12.36
CA PRO A 513 1.01 6.56 11.66
C PRO A 513 -0.19 7.40 12.07
N SER A 514 -1.42 6.88 12.03
CA SER A 514 -2.60 7.61 12.50
C SER A 514 -3.54 6.68 13.25
N PHE A 515 -4.05 7.14 14.39
CA PHE A 515 -5.16 6.47 15.07
C PHE A 515 -5.96 7.45 15.91
N GLN A 516 -7.24 7.15 16.09
CA GLN A 516 -8.11 7.88 17.01
C GLN A 516 -8.68 6.86 17.99
N ILE A 517 -8.56 7.17 19.29
CA ILE A 517 -9.15 6.33 20.33
C ILE A 517 -10.68 6.52 20.26
N PRO A 518 -11.50 5.47 20.16
CA PRO A 518 -12.96 5.61 20.07
C PRO A 518 -13.56 6.33 21.30
N ALA A 519 -14.60 7.14 21.09
CA ALA A 519 -15.23 7.94 22.15
C ALA A 519 -15.78 7.12 23.34
N ASP A 520 -16.11 5.85 23.12
CA ASP A 520 -16.63 4.94 24.14
C ASP A 520 -15.53 4.32 25.02
N VAL A 521 -14.26 4.46 24.63
CA VAL A 521 -13.10 4.20 25.49
C VAL A 521 -13.02 5.33 26.52
N GLY A 522 -13.82 5.21 27.57
CA GLY A 522 -13.87 6.19 28.66
C GLY A 522 -12.50 6.44 29.29
N ALA A 523 -12.32 7.62 29.88
CA ALA A 523 -11.06 8.11 30.48
C ALA A 523 -10.51 7.27 31.66
N THR A 524 -11.03 6.07 31.91
CA THR A 524 -10.77 5.31 33.13
C THR A 524 -9.40 4.63 33.17
N ASN A 525 -8.88 4.01 32.09
CA ASN A 525 -7.57 3.34 32.13
C ASN A 525 -6.89 3.24 30.74
N TRP A 526 -5.92 4.09 30.44
CA TRP A 526 -4.87 3.74 29.48
C TRP A 526 -3.83 2.89 30.22
N THR A 527 -3.61 1.65 29.77
CA THR A 527 -2.67 0.75 30.43
C THR A 527 -1.37 0.66 29.64
N ALA A 528 -0.61 1.76 29.57
CA ALA A 528 0.78 1.73 29.09
C ALA A 528 1.66 0.68 29.81
N ALA A 529 1.20 0.22 30.98
CA ALA A 529 1.81 -0.85 31.77
C ALA A 529 1.55 -2.28 31.25
N THR A 530 0.69 -2.52 30.24
CA THR A 530 0.41 -3.88 29.78
C THR A 530 1.41 -4.35 28.72
N ARG A 531 1.50 -3.69 27.56
CA ARG A 531 2.28 -4.19 26.41
C ARG A 531 2.58 -3.18 25.30
N PRO A 532 3.30 -2.07 25.57
CA PRO A 532 3.58 -1.09 24.52
C PRO A 532 4.56 -1.61 23.46
N LEU A 533 5.58 -2.39 23.84
CA LEU A 533 6.41 -3.13 22.89
C LEU A 533 6.26 -4.64 23.11
N ILE A 534 5.69 -5.34 22.13
CA ILE A 534 5.65 -6.81 22.05
C ILE A 534 6.91 -7.28 21.35
N ILE A 535 7.60 -8.24 21.98
CA ILE A 535 8.77 -8.91 21.42
C ILE A 535 8.47 -10.40 21.47
N GLU A 536 8.38 -11.05 20.32
CA GLU A 536 8.30 -12.50 20.26
C GLU A 536 9.58 -13.06 19.66
N ILE A 537 10.14 -14.06 20.34
CA ILE A 537 11.32 -14.77 19.89
C ILE A 537 11.03 -16.25 19.67
N ASN A 538 11.81 -16.88 18.82
CA ASN A 538 11.82 -18.32 18.66
C ASN A 538 12.72 -18.94 19.73
N ARG A 539 12.13 -19.55 20.76
CA ARG A 539 12.91 -20.12 21.86
C ARG A 539 13.64 -21.42 21.52
N ARG A 540 13.47 -21.93 20.29
CA ARG A 540 14.09 -23.19 19.82
C ARG A 540 15.40 -22.98 19.07
N VAL A 541 15.72 -21.76 18.66
CA VAL A 541 16.98 -21.49 17.94
C VAL A 541 18.14 -21.35 18.92
N THR A 542 19.36 -21.42 18.39
CA THR A 542 20.60 -21.18 19.14
C THR A 542 21.06 -19.73 18.98
N GLY A 543 22.14 -19.37 19.67
CA GLY A 543 22.71 -18.03 19.62
C GLY A 543 21.95 -17.03 20.48
N THR A 544 22.19 -15.74 20.24
CA THR A 544 21.59 -14.64 21.00
C THR A 544 21.11 -13.54 20.07
N GLY A 545 19.94 -12.98 20.35
CA GLY A 545 19.44 -11.77 19.68
C GLY A 545 19.58 -10.56 20.58
N THR A 546 20.14 -9.46 20.07
CA THR A 546 20.19 -8.19 20.78
C THR A 546 19.14 -7.24 20.20
N LEU A 547 18.26 -6.73 21.06
CA LEU A 547 17.33 -5.64 20.74
C LEU A 547 17.76 -4.41 21.55
N LYS A 548 17.95 -3.28 20.87
CA LYS A 548 18.04 -1.97 21.50
C LYS A 548 16.76 -1.20 21.27
N VAL A 549 16.27 -0.52 22.31
CA VAL A 549 15.04 0.29 22.27
C VAL A 549 15.37 1.70 22.70
N SER A 550 15.13 2.66 21.81
CA SER A 550 15.28 4.08 22.10
C SER A 550 14.05 4.64 22.83
N LYS A 551 14.11 5.93 23.22
CA LYS A 551 12.97 6.63 23.81
C LYS A 551 11.79 6.66 22.81
N PRO A 552 10.59 6.17 23.19
CA PRO A 552 9.42 6.23 22.33
C PRO A 552 8.79 7.63 22.34
N PHE A 553 7.88 7.86 21.40
CA PHE A 553 7.00 9.02 21.41
C PHE A 553 5.53 8.64 21.24
N LEU A 554 4.67 9.50 21.78
CA LEU A 554 3.23 9.56 21.56
C LEU A 554 2.86 11.03 21.44
N ARG A 555 2.16 11.45 20.41
CA ARG A 555 1.74 12.85 20.27
C ARG A 555 0.40 13.00 19.56
N LYS A 556 -0.21 14.17 19.71
CA LYS A 556 -1.34 14.57 18.88
C LYS A 556 -0.85 14.90 17.47
N ARG A 557 -1.67 14.59 16.48
CA ARG A 557 -1.48 14.97 15.08
C ARG A 557 -2.75 15.59 14.51
N ALA A 558 -2.62 16.20 13.33
CA ALA A 558 -3.77 16.63 12.56
C ALA A 558 -4.58 15.41 12.08
N ASP A 559 -5.89 15.63 11.90
CA ASP A 559 -6.78 14.66 11.28
C ASP A 559 -6.26 14.24 9.89
N PRO A 560 -6.06 12.95 9.63
CA PRO A 560 -5.57 12.50 8.32
C PRO A 560 -6.63 12.67 7.21
N ARG A 561 -7.93 12.66 7.53
CA ARG A 561 -9.01 12.57 6.53
C ARG A 561 -8.99 13.69 5.49
N PRO A 562 -8.81 14.98 5.84
CA PRO A 562 -8.74 16.05 4.84
C PRO A 562 -7.61 15.87 3.84
N VAL A 563 -6.44 15.38 4.27
CA VAL A 563 -5.32 15.09 3.37
C VAL A 563 -5.73 14.04 2.35
N TRP A 564 -6.58 13.09 2.73
CA TRP A 564 -7.12 12.01 1.88
C TRP A 564 -8.46 12.34 1.21
N ASN A 565 -8.79 13.64 1.07
CA ASN A 565 -10.03 14.13 0.44
C ASN A 565 -11.29 13.51 1.07
N LEU A 566 -11.28 13.42 2.40
CA LEU A 566 -12.40 12.97 3.22
C LEU A 566 -12.75 14.07 4.22
N VAL A 567 -14.00 14.06 4.67
CA VAL A 567 -14.49 15.03 5.66
C VAL A 567 -13.88 14.70 7.03
N ALA A 568 -13.52 15.76 7.76
CA ALA A 568 -13.09 15.72 9.16
C ALA A 568 -14.24 15.38 10.13
#